data_AF-A0A7J0ERU9-F1
#
_entry.id   AF-A0A7J0ERU9-F1
#
_cell.length_a   1.000
_cell.length_b   1.000
_cell.length_c   1.000
_cell.angle_alpha   90.00
_cell.angle_beta   90.00
_cell.angle_gamma   90.00
#
_symmetry.space_group_name_H-M   'P 1'
#
loop_
_entity.id
_entity.type
_entity.pdbx_description
1 polymer ?
#
loop_
_entity_poly.entity_id
_entity_poly.type
_entity_poly.pdbx_seq_one_letter_code
_entity_poly.pdbx_strand_id
1 'polypeptide(L)'
;MTFAVQDVVSISNVESYTFHSVSVFTVFLYFWEAMERSFAIDAEILKDLPTLEGCFNPNSEKFVYDQTDFLKHNSACLYNTSKVIESPYLNLLAKEQISDNQKQWAIGPINPVTVRSGCNHQGHECLEWPDKQEPNSVIYVSFGTTCLSDE
;
A
#
# COMPACT_ATOMS: atom_id res chain seq x y z
N MET A 1 10.99 -0.97 4.87
CA MET A 1 11.47 -1.14 6.26
C MET A 1 12.20 0.12 6.65
N THR A 2 11.60 0.93 7.50
CA THR A 2 12.03 2.29 7.77
C THR A 2 13.19 2.32 8.78
N PHE A 3 13.25 1.35 9.70
CA PHE A 3 14.35 1.23 10.67
C PHE A 3 15.74 1.12 10.01
N ALA A 4 15.82 0.49 8.83
CA ALA A 4 17.07 0.25 8.12
C ALA A 4 17.68 1.53 7.51
N VAL A 5 16.89 2.61 7.43
CA VAL A 5 17.29 3.88 6.83
C VAL A 5 17.21 5.03 7.83
N GLN A 6 17.10 4.75 9.13
CA GLN A 6 16.99 5.77 10.19
C GLN A 6 18.17 6.76 10.20
N ASP A 7 19.37 6.30 9.85
CA ASP A 7 20.59 7.11 9.87
C ASP A 7 20.70 8.06 8.68
N VAL A 8 19.76 8.02 7.73
CA VAL A 8 19.76 8.87 6.53
C VAL A 8 19.80 10.36 6.86
N VAL A 9 19.24 10.74 8.01
CA VAL A 9 19.24 12.12 8.53
C VAL A 9 20.64 12.67 8.82
N SER A 10 21.62 11.78 9.01
CA SER A 10 23.03 12.16 9.25
C SER A 10 23.81 12.42 7.96
N ILE A 11 23.25 12.06 6.79
CA ILE A 11 23.91 12.15 5.49
C ILE A 11 23.46 13.43 4.79
N SER A 12 24.41 14.33 4.51
CA SER A 12 24.13 15.57 3.79
C SER A 12 23.64 15.30 2.37
N ASN A 13 22.66 16.09 1.90
CA ASN A 13 22.12 16.04 0.53
C ASN A 13 21.43 14.72 0.16
N VAL A 14 20.89 13.98 1.14
CA VAL A 14 20.06 12.80 0.89
C VAL A 14 18.65 13.05 1.41
N GLU A 15 17.66 12.70 0.60
CA GLU A 15 16.25 12.68 0.99
C GLU A 15 15.76 11.24 1.05
N SER A 16 14.87 10.96 1.99
CA SER A 16 14.26 9.65 2.17
C SER A 16 12.80 9.69 1.75
N TYR A 17 12.35 8.61 1.14
CA TYR A 17 11.00 8.47 0.60
C TYR A 17 10.41 7.14 1.05
N THR A 18 9.15 7.17 1.47
CA THR A 18 8.41 5.95 1.85
C THR A 18 7.46 5.57 0.73
N PHE A 19 7.63 4.38 0.19
CA PHE A 19 6.70 3.81 -0.78
C PHE A 19 5.68 2.91 -0.09
N HIS A 20 4.42 3.34 -0.10
CA HIS A 20 3.27 2.56 0.35
C HIS A 20 2.73 1.74 -0.82
N SER A 21 2.96 0.43 -0.75
CA SER A 21 2.45 -0.55 -1.73
C SER A 21 1.03 -1.03 -1.43
N VAL A 22 0.48 -0.66 -0.27
CA VAL A 22 -0.90 -0.96 0.14
C VAL A 22 -1.83 0.21 -0.19
N SER A 23 -3.13 -0.06 -0.21
CA SER A 23 -4.17 0.93 -0.46
C SER A 23 -4.09 2.11 0.51
N VAL A 24 -4.38 3.32 0.02
CA VAL A 24 -4.40 4.54 0.83
C VAL A 24 -5.49 4.48 1.90
N PHE A 25 -6.61 3.84 1.59
CA PHE A 25 -7.65 3.57 2.58
C PHE A 25 -7.10 2.79 3.79
N THR A 26 -6.33 1.72 3.57
CA THR A 26 -5.73 0.93 4.64
C THR A 26 -4.73 1.74 5.46
N VAL A 27 -3.87 2.53 4.80
CA VAL A 27 -2.89 3.39 5.49
C VAL A 27 -3.60 4.42 6.37
N PHE A 28 -4.62 5.09 5.82
CA PHE A 28 -5.45 6.04 6.57
C PHE A 28 -6.09 5.42 7.80
N LEU A 29 -6.80 4.31 7.60
CA LEU A 29 -7.55 3.65 8.68
C LEU A 29 -6.62 3.24 9.81
N TYR A 30 -5.45 2.68 9.48
CA TYR A 30 -4.46 2.29 10.47
C TYR A 30 -3.97 3.47 11.31
N PHE A 31 -3.54 4.57 10.67
CA PHE A 31 -3.06 5.75 11.42
C PHE A 31 -4.17 6.42 12.23
N TRP A 32 -5.38 6.52 11.69
CA TRP A 32 -6.50 7.14 12.38
C TRP A 32 -6.93 6.34 13.61
N GLU A 33 -6.96 5.01 13.55
CA GLU A 33 -7.24 4.15 14.70
C GLU A 33 -6.09 4.18 15.73
N ALA A 34 -4.83 4.18 15.29
CA ALA A 34 -3.67 4.31 16.17
C ALA A 34 -3.63 5.66 16.91
N MET A 35 -4.26 6.69 16.36
CA MET A 35 -4.46 8.00 16.98
C MET A 35 -5.75 8.09 17.81
N GLU A 36 -6.36 6.96 18.14
CA GLU A 36 -7.62 6.88 18.90
C GLU A 36 -8.74 7.71 18.26
N ARG A 37 -8.78 7.77 16.93
CA ARG A 37 -9.76 8.53 16.14
C ARG A 37 -9.78 10.02 16.52
N SER A 38 -8.59 10.61 16.61
CA SER A 38 -8.32 11.98 17.08
C SER A 38 -9.09 13.11 16.38
N PHE A 39 -9.77 12.86 15.26
CA PHE A 39 -10.62 13.83 14.59
C PHE A 39 -11.82 13.17 13.90
N ALA A 40 -12.88 13.96 13.70
CA ALA A 40 -14.08 13.54 12.99
C ALA A 40 -13.84 13.39 11.49
N ILE A 41 -14.45 12.35 10.93
CA ILE A 41 -14.53 12.11 9.49
C ILE A 41 -16.00 12.10 9.06
N ASP A 42 -16.22 12.26 7.75
CA ASP A 42 -17.56 12.28 7.18
C ASP A 42 -18.32 10.99 7.54
N ALA A 43 -19.57 11.14 7.97
CA ALA A 43 -20.44 10.03 8.32
C ALA A 43 -20.67 9.07 7.15
N GLU A 44 -20.62 9.54 5.90
CA GLU A 44 -20.73 8.67 4.72
C GLU A 44 -19.51 7.75 4.59
N ILE A 45 -18.31 8.23 4.88
CA ILE A 45 -17.07 7.42 4.85
C ILE A 45 -17.08 6.37 5.97
N LEU A 46 -17.72 6.67 7.11
CA LEU A 46 -17.81 5.76 8.25
C LEU A 46 -18.77 4.58 8.04
N LYS A 47 -19.81 4.73 7.20
CA LYS A 47 -20.85 3.70 7.04
C LYS A 47 -20.28 2.36 6.56
N ASP A 48 -19.27 2.43 5.70
CA ASP A 48 -18.69 1.25 5.05
C ASP A 48 -17.31 0.89 5.63
N LEU A 49 -16.97 1.39 6.82
CA LEU A 49 -15.66 1.19 7.42
C LEU A 49 -15.55 -0.22 8.03
N PRO A 50 -14.70 -1.12 7.51
CA PRO A 50 -14.41 -2.40 8.14
C PRO A 50 -13.62 -2.21 9.43
N THR A 51 -13.69 -3.20 10.33
CA THR A 51 -12.81 -3.27 11.50
C THR A 51 -11.41 -3.72 11.09
N LEU A 52 -10.38 -3.28 11.84
CA LEU A 52 -9.01 -3.80 11.71
C LEU A 52 -8.79 -5.13 12.46
N GLU A 53 -9.83 -5.61 13.16
CA GLU A 53 -9.77 -6.84 13.95
C GLU A 53 -9.45 -8.04 13.04
N GLY A 54 -8.40 -8.79 13.40
CA GLY A 54 -7.95 -9.95 12.62
C GLY A 54 -7.22 -9.63 11.31
N CYS A 55 -7.04 -8.35 10.95
CA CYS A 55 -6.26 -7.98 9.76
C CYS A 55 -4.75 -8.24 9.92
N PHE A 56 -4.25 -8.19 11.15
CA PHE A 56 -2.86 -8.45 11.49
C PHE A 56 -2.79 -9.43 12.65
N ASN A 57 -1.82 -10.35 12.59
CA ASN A 57 -1.43 -11.06 13.79
C ASN A 57 -0.62 -10.11 14.71
N PRO A 58 -0.52 -10.39 16.02
CA PRO A 58 0.14 -9.48 16.97
C PRO A 58 1.60 -9.14 16.62
N ASN A 59 2.34 -10.08 15.99
CA ASN A 59 3.72 -9.83 15.59
C ASN A 59 3.79 -8.87 14.40
N SER A 60 2.92 -9.03 13.41
CA SER A 60 2.80 -8.12 12.28
C SER A 60 2.35 -6.73 12.73
N GLU A 61 1.38 -6.65 13.64
CA GLU A 61 0.90 -5.39 14.19
C GLU A 61 2.03 -4.64 14.93
N LYS A 62 2.73 -5.34 15.84
CA LYS A 62 3.89 -4.80 16.54
C LYS A 62 4.97 -4.34 15.55
N PHE A 63 5.26 -5.15 14.53
CA PHE A 63 6.25 -4.80 13.52
C PHE A 63 5.88 -3.50 12.80
N VAL A 64 4.63 -3.35 12.35
CA VAL A 64 4.16 -2.12 11.69
C VAL A 64 4.27 -0.93 12.64
N TYR A 65 3.83 -1.09 13.89
CA TYR A 65 3.94 -0.05 14.92
C TYR A 65 5.38 0.41 15.09
N ASP A 66 6.31 -0.53 15.28
CA ASP A 66 7.74 -0.24 15.42
C ASP A 66 8.31 0.48 14.17
N GLN A 67 7.75 0.28 12.97
CA GLN A 67 8.16 1.03 11.77
C GLN A 67 7.69 2.49 11.77
N THR A 68 6.56 2.81 12.42
CA THR A 68 5.96 4.14 12.34
C THR A 68 6.83 5.23 12.97
N ASP A 69 7.57 4.91 14.04
CA ASP A 69 8.45 5.88 14.70
C ASP A 69 9.58 6.39 13.78
N PHE A 70 10.04 5.54 12.87
CA PHE A 70 11.10 5.89 11.93
C PHE A 70 10.58 6.70 10.71
N LEU A 71 9.26 6.78 10.49
CA LEU A 71 8.67 7.56 9.39
C LEU A 71 8.77 9.08 9.61
N LYS A 72 9.10 9.53 10.83
CA LYS A 72 9.27 10.95 11.17
C LYS A 72 10.38 11.64 10.37
N HIS A 73 11.32 10.85 9.86
CA HIS A 73 12.48 11.34 9.11
C HIS A 73 12.30 11.28 7.58
N ASN A 74 11.08 10.97 7.14
CA ASN A 74 10.72 10.83 5.73
C ASN A 74 10.47 12.20 5.07
N SER A 75 11.02 12.42 3.88
CA SER A 75 10.78 13.65 3.12
C SER A 75 9.40 13.64 2.45
N ALA A 76 8.90 12.47 2.05
CA ALA A 76 7.57 12.33 1.44
C ALA A 76 7.10 10.88 1.27
N CYS A 77 5.78 10.70 1.15
CA CYS A 77 5.13 9.42 0.89
C CYS A 77 4.71 9.26 -0.57
N LEU A 78 5.05 8.11 -1.15
CA LEU A 78 4.65 7.67 -2.49
C LEU A 78 3.61 6.57 -2.33
N TYR A 79 2.44 6.72 -2.95
CA TYR A 79 1.36 5.74 -2.88
C TYR A 79 1.12 5.12 -4.25
N ASN A 80 1.02 3.79 -4.29
CA ASN A 80 0.61 3.06 -5.49
C ASN A 80 -0.91 3.16 -5.74
N THR A 81 -1.41 4.38 -5.88
CA THR A 81 -2.81 4.69 -6.15
C THR A 81 -2.94 5.90 -7.06
N SER A 82 -4.17 6.26 -7.42
CA SER A 82 -4.48 7.53 -8.09
C SER A 82 -5.64 8.24 -7.39
N LYS A 83 -5.77 9.55 -7.65
CA LYS A 83 -6.92 10.33 -7.18
C LYS A 83 -8.25 9.76 -7.68
N VAL A 84 -8.28 9.18 -8.88
CA VAL A 84 -9.52 8.60 -9.43
C VAL A 84 -10.02 7.43 -8.58
N ILE A 85 -9.10 6.70 -7.93
CA ILE A 85 -9.44 5.50 -7.15
C ILE A 85 -9.70 5.84 -5.67
N GLU A 86 -8.84 6.65 -5.04
CA GLU A 86 -8.85 6.81 -3.56
C GLU A 86 -8.80 8.27 -3.08
N SER A 87 -9.33 9.23 -3.85
CA SER A 87 -9.32 10.67 -3.46
C SER A 87 -9.78 10.98 -2.03
N PRO A 88 -10.91 10.43 -1.52
CA PRO A 88 -11.37 10.76 -0.18
C PRO A 88 -10.32 10.44 0.90
N TYR A 89 -9.66 9.28 0.79
CA TYR A 89 -8.65 8.84 1.74
C TYR A 89 -7.32 9.56 1.58
N LEU A 90 -6.94 9.94 0.35
CA LEU A 90 -5.79 10.82 0.11
C LEU A 90 -5.97 12.17 0.82
N ASN A 91 -7.16 12.75 0.74
CA ASN A 91 -7.48 14.01 1.42
C ASN A 91 -7.45 13.87 2.95
N LEU A 92 -7.91 12.73 3.48
CA LEU A 92 -7.88 12.44 4.91
C LEU A 92 -6.45 12.24 5.42
N LEU A 93 -5.59 11.52 4.69
CA LEU A 93 -4.17 11.40 5.02
C LEU A 93 -3.43 12.73 4.93
N ALA A 94 -3.85 13.65 4.05
CA ALA A 94 -3.25 14.97 3.91
C ALA A 94 -3.58 15.93 5.08
N LYS A 95 -4.46 15.53 6.01
CA LYS A 95 -4.71 16.31 7.22
C LYS A 95 -3.43 16.43 8.04
N GLU A 96 -3.22 17.61 8.63
CA GLU A 96 -2.02 17.91 9.42
C GLU A 96 -1.86 16.95 10.61
N GLN A 97 -2.98 16.53 11.22
CA GLN A 97 -3.00 15.57 12.33
C GLN A 97 -2.36 14.22 11.98
N ILE A 98 -2.36 13.83 10.70
CA ILE A 98 -1.77 12.56 10.23
C ILE A 98 -0.44 12.80 9.53
N SER A 99 -0.42 13.72 8.57
CA SER A 99 0.73 13.88 7.69
C SER A 99 1.87 14.68 8.29
N ASP A 100 1.65 15.45 9.35
CA ASP A 100 2.64 16.40 9.87
C ASP A 100 3.24 17.28 8.75
N ASN A 101 2.38 17.71 7.81
CA ASN A 101 2.73 18.47 6.61
C ASN A 101 3.72 17.78 5.64
N GLN A 102 3.94 16.46 5.77
CA GLN A 102 4.73 15.68 4.83
C GLN A 102 4.08 15.67 3.44
N LYS A 103 4.92 15.74 2.40
CA LYS A 103 4.47 15.68 1.01
C LYS A 103 3.95 14.27 0.68
N GLN A 104 2.91 14.21 -0.14
CA GLN A 104 2.27 12.96 -0.53
C GLN A 104 2.01 12.93 -2.03
N TRP A 105 2.34 11.82 -2.69
CA TRP A 105 2.12 11.66 -4.12
C TRP A 105 1.47 10.32 -4.44
N ALA A 106 0.33 10.40 -5.13
CA ALA A 106 -0.30 9.25 -5.76
C ALA A 106 0.34 9.04 -7.14
N ILE A 107 1.11 7.96 -7.30
CA ILE A 107 1.91 7.68 -8.50
C ILE A 107 1.45 6.40 -9.23
N GLY A 108 0.38 5.78 -8.76
CA GLY A 108 -0.16 4.54 -9.29
C GLY A 108 -1.34 4.74 -10.25
N PRO A 109 -1.88 3.64 -10.80
CA PRO A 109 -1.38 2.27 -10.62
C PRO A 109 -0.04 2.05 -11.36
N ILE A 110 0.97 1.59 -10.62
CA ILE A 110 2.28 1.26 -11.19
C ILE A 110 2.16 -0.11 -11.85
N ASN A 111 2.13 -0.11 -13.18
CA ASN A 111 2.13 -1.34 -13.97
C ASN A 111 3.56 -1.89 -14.08
N PRO A 112 3.75 -3.23 -14.05
CA PRO A 112 5.06 -3.84 -14.28
C PRO A 112 5.61 -3.40 -15.64
N VAL A 113 6.74 -2.72 -15.63
CA VAL A 113 7.39 -2.26 -16.85
C VAL A 113 8.26 -3.41 -17.37
N THR A 114 7.82 -4.01 -18.47
CA THR A 114 8.51 -5.06 -19.27
C THR A 114 8.78 -6.41 -18.57
N VAL A 115 7.98 -7.42 -18.94
CA VAL A 115 8.45 -8.81 -18.95
C VAL A 115 9.56 -8.86 -20.00
N ARG A 116 10.82 -9.12 -19.61
CA ARG A 116 11.96 -9.16 -20.53
C ARG A 116 11.62 -10.04 -21.74
N SER A 117 11.41 -9.45 -22.93
CA SER A 117 11.26 -10.16 -24.21
C SER A 117 12.54 -10.90 -24.68
N GLY A 118 13.49 -11.15 -23.78
CA GLY A 118 14.81 -11.70 -24.07
C GLY A 118 14.96 -13.19 -23.78
N CYS A 119 13.98 -13.83 -23.15
CA CYS A 119 13.95 -15.28 -23.07
C CYS A 119 13.12 -15.84 -24.23
N ASN A 120 13.78 -16.55 -25.15
CA ASN A 120 13.19 -17.39 -26.21
C ASN A 120 12.39 -18.57 -25.63
N HIS A 121 11.57 -18.34 -24.62
CA HIS A 121 10.59 -19.30 -24.16
C HIS A 121 9.30 -18.94 -24.88
N GLN A 122 8.80 -19.84 -25.72
CA GLN A 122 7.38 -19.91 -25.99
C GLN A 122 6.64 -19.63 -24.67
N GLY A 123 5.68 -18.71 -24.68
CA GLY A 123 4.95 -18.33 -23.47
C GLY A 123 4.52 -19.58 -22.71
N HIS A 124 4.53 -19.52 -21.38
CA HIS A 124 4.10 -20.66 -20.57
C HIS A 124 2.74 -21.16 -21.08
N GLU A 125 2.51 -22.47 -21.10
CA GLU A 125 1.30 -23.09 -21.68
C GLU A 125 -0.01 -22.51 -21.11
N CYS A 126 0.04 -21.99 -19.87
CA CYS A 126 -1.08 -21.30 -19.23
C CYS A 126 -1.47 -19.96 -19.88
N LEU A 127 -0.61 -19.37 -20.72
CA LEU A 127 -0.88 -18.16 -21.49
C LEU A 127 -1.48 -18.48 -22.87
N GLU A 128 -1.22 -19.67 -23.42
CA GLU A 128 -1.81 -20.12 -24.69
C GLU A 128 -3.23 -20.69 -24.50
N TRP A 129 -3.55 -21.20 -23.31
CA TRP A 129 -4.87 -21.78 -23.02
C TRP A 129 -6.01 -20.75 -23.07
N PRO A 130 -5.88 -19.53 -22.50
CA PRO A 130 -6.89 -18.48 -22.57
C PRO A 130 -7.22 -18.06 -24.01
N ASP A 131 -6.25 -18.07 -24.93
CA ASP A 131 -6.45 -17.69 -26.34
C ASP A 131 -7.43 -18.62 -27.09
N LYS A 132 -7.70 -19.81 -26.54
CA LYS A 132 -8.60 -20.82 -27.12
C LYS A 132 -10.04 -20.74 -26.59
N GLN A 133 -10.29 -19.87 -25.60
CA GLN A 133 -11.60 -19.73 -24.97
C GLN A 133 -12.38 -18.55 -25.58
N GLU A 134 -13.70 -18.51 -25.38
CA GLU A 134 -14.52 -17.38 -25.82
C GLU A 134 -14.19 -16.10 -25.02
N PRO A 135 -14.38 -14.90 -25.60
CA PRO A 135 -14.15 -13.65 -24.88
C PRO A 135 -14.92 -13.59 -23.56
N ASN A 136 -14.23 -13.19 -22.48
CA ASN A 136 -14.78 -13.08 -21.12
C ASN A 136 -15.29 -14.40 -20.50
N SER A 137 -14.85 -15.58 -20.97
CA SER A 137 -15.24 -16.87 -20.38
C SER A 137 -14.23 -17.46 -19.39
N VAL A 138 -13.06 -16.82 -19.21
CA VAL A 138 -11.97 -17.30 -18.33
C VAL A 138 -12.02 -16.61 -16.97
N ILE A 139 -11.88 -17.38 -15.90
CA ILE A 139 -11.72 -16.88 -14.53
C ILE A 139 -10.28 -17.12 -14.10
N TYR A 140 -9.56 -16.04 -13.76
CA TYR A 140 -8.23 -16.13 -13.15
C TYR A 140 -8.36 -16.20 -11.62
N VAL A 141 -7.83 -17.27 -11.02
CA VAL A 141 -7.82 -17.47 -9.57
C VAL A 141 -6.38 -17.45 -9.07
N SER A 142 -6.07 -16.52 -8.18
CA SER A 142 -4.76 -16.41 -7.53
C SER A 142 -4.91 -15.86 -6.12
N PHE A 143 -4.20 -16.45 -5.17
CA PHE A 143 -4.16 -16.04 -3.77
C PHE A 143 -2.95 -15.14 -3.44
N GLY A 144 -2.24 -14.66 -4.46
CA GLY A 144 -1.03 -13.86 -4.30
C GLY A 144 0.25 -14.69 -4.24
N THR A 145 1.33 -14.07 -3.76
CA THR A 145 2.70 -14.66 -3.79
C THR A 145 2.94 -15.74 -2.75
N THR A 146 2.23 -15.68 -1.62
CA THR A 146 2.35 -16.63 -0.52
C THR A 146 0.96 -16.93 0.02
N CYS A 147 0.61 -18.20 0.10
CA CYS A 147 -0.54 -18.68 0.85
C CYS A 147 -0.03 -19.39 2.12
N LEU A 148 -0.49 -18.95 3.28
CA LEU A 148 -0.26 -19.67 4.53
C LEU A 148 -1.29 -20.80 4.58
N SER A 149 -0.83 -22.05 4.63
CA SER A 149 -1.67 -23.20 4.96
C SER A 149 -1.77 -23.32 6.48
N ASP A 150 -2.97 -23.56 7.01
CA ASP A 150 -3.23 -23.78 8.45
C ASP A 150 -2.68 -25.14 8.97
N GLU A 151 -1.57 -25.66 8.42
CA GLU A 151 -0.90 -26.86 8.94
C GLU A 151 0.09 -26.54 10.07
#